data_AF-A0A645E5I3-F1
#
_entry.id   AF-A0A645E5I3-F1
#
_cell.length_a   1.000
_cell.length_b   1.000
_cell.length_c   1.000
_cell.angle_alpha   90.00
_cell.angle_beta   90.00
_cell.angle_gamma   90.00
#
_symmetry.space_group_name_H-M   'P 1'
#
loop_
_entity.id
_entity.type
_entity.pdbx_description
1 polymer ?
#
loop_
_entity_poly.entity_id
_entity_poly.type
_entity_poly.pdbx_seq_one_letter_code
_entity_poly.pdbx_strand_id
1 'polypeptide(L)'
;MIADYEMEYGVRFNVQPYTGSYSQADALKLLKFERRVELALESERFFDLVRWGEAAEVLNKFYAEEAADCTIYTNASFTKNKNEYLPIPFAQMSASNGNYTQNCGNW
;
A
#
# COMPACT_ATOMS: atom_id res chain seq x y z
N MET A 1 20.38 18.58 10.24
CA MET A 1 18.96 18.90 10.51
C MET A 1 18.30 19.06 9.15
N ILE A 2 17.17 18.43 8.81
CA ILE A 2 16.54 18.42 7.44
C ILE A 2 16.83 19.64 6.54
N ALA A 3 16.88 20.86 7.08
CA ALA A 3 17.38 22.07 6.42
C ALA A 3 18.77 21.99 5.73
N ASP A 4 19.67 21.07 6.10
CA ASP A 4 21.02 20.92 5.50
C ASP A 4 21.12 19.83 4.41
N TYR A 5 20.08 19.03 4.20
CA TYR A 5 20.10 17.85 3.32
C TYR A 5 20.50 18.16 1.88
N GLU A 6 20.03 19.27 1.31
CA GLU A 6 20.35 19.63 -0.07
C GLU A 6 21.85 19.86 -0.26
N MET A 7 22.49 20.46 0.73
CA MET A 7 23.92 20.74 0.73
C MET A 7 24.75 19.49 1.08
N GLU A 8 24.30 18.70 2.05
CA GLU A 8 25.03 17.53 2.54
C GLU A 8 24.99 16.36 1.55
N TYR A 9 23.85 16.13 0.89
CA TYR A 9 23.66 15.01 -0.05
C TYR A 9 23.61 15.43 -1.52
N GLY A 10 23.73 16.73 -1.82
CA GLY A 10 23.66 17.23 -3.20
C GLY A 10 22.31 16.98 -3.87
N VAL A 11 21.24 16.91 -3.08
CA VAL A 11 19.86 16.68 -3.55
C VAL A 11 19.10 18.00 -3.67
N ARG A 12 17.99 17.99 -4.41
CA ARG A 12 17.06 19.13 -4.48
C ARG A 12 15.65 18.65 -4.19
N PHE A 13 15.02 19.20 -3.16
CA PHE A 13 13.63 18.90 -2.86
C PHE A 13 12.72 19.62 -3.86
N ASN A 14 11.80 18.88 -4.46
CA ASN A 14 10.83 19.42 -5.40
C ASN A 14 9.46 19.56 -4.73
N VAL A 15 9.38 20.41 -3.71
CA VAL A 15 8.15 20.66 -2.94
C VAL A 15 7.56 22.00 -3.36
N GLN A 16 6.38 21.99 -3.97
CA GLN A 16 5.64 23.21 -4.33
C GLN A 16 4.12 23.00 -4.27
N PRO A 17 3.33 24.07 -4.11
CA PRO A 17 1.88 23.97 -4.20
C PRO A 17 1.39 23.50 -5.57
N TYR A 18 0.32 22.71 -5.57
CA TYR A 18 -0.44 22.38 -6.79
C TYR A 18 -1.29 23.58 -7.21
N THR A 19 -0.92 24.27 -8.29
CA THR A 19 -1.57 25.51 -8.76
C THR A 19 -2.56 25.32 -9.91
N GLY A 20 -2.74 24.08 -10.39
CA GLY A 20 -3.66 23.76 -11.48
C GLY A 20 -5.13 23.66 -11.06
N SER A 21 -6.01 23.58 -12.05
CA SER A 21 -7.39 23.11 -11.86
C SER A 21 -7.46 21.63 -12.19
N TYR A 22 -8.02 20.83 -11.29
CA TYR A 22 -8.02 19.36 -11.40
C TYR A 22 -9.44 18.82 -11.35
N SER A 23 -9.68 17.73 -12.08
CA SER A 23 -10.84 16.90 -11.81
C SER A 23 -10.69 16.25 -10.43
N GLN A 24 -11.79 15.75 -9.85
CA GLN A 24 -11.72 15.00 -8.59
C GLN A 24 -10.78 13.79 -8.69
N ALA A 25 -10.79 13.09 -9.84
CA ALA A 25 -9.94 11.93 -10.07
C ALA A 25 -8.46 12.31 -10.11
N ASP A 26 -8.12 13.41 -10.78
CA ASP A 26 -6.73 13.89 -10.85
C ASP A 26 -6.25 14.38 -9.48
N ALA A 27 -7.09 15.13 -8.76
CA ALA A 27 -6.77 15.58 -7.40
C ALA A 27 -6.55 14.39 -6.45
N LEU A 28 -7.36 13.33 -6.55
CA LEU A 28 -7.18 12.12 -5.77
C LEU A 28 -5.87 11.40 -6.13
N LYS A 29 -5.49 11.37 -7.41
CA LYS A 29 -4.20 10.80 -7.85
C LYS A 29 -3.02 11.57 -7.26
N LEU A 30 -3.08 12.90 -7.24
CA LEU A 30 -2.06 13.75 -6.62
C LEU A 30 -1.96 13.50 -5.11
N LEU A 31 -3.09 13.45 -4.41
CA LEU A 31 -3.13 13.13 -2.99
C LEU A 31 -2.51 11.76 -2.69
N LYS A 32 -2.85 10.73 -3.49
CA LYS A 32 -2.28 9.38 -3.33
C LYS A 32 -0.78 9.33 -3.55
N PHE A 33 -0.27 10.18 -4.45
CA PHE A 33 1.16 10.32 -4.70
C PHE A 33 1.85 10.96 -3.51
N GLU A 34 1.35 12.10 -3.01
CA GLU A 34 1.91 12.78 -1.84
C GLU A 34 1.95 11.89 -0.61
N ARG A 35 0.84 11.20 -0.30
CA ARG A 35 0.83 10.24 0.83
C ARG A 35 1.88 9.13 0.69
N ARG A 36 2.20 8.71 -0.53
CA ARG A 36 3.20 7.65 -0.77
C ARG A 36 4.61 8.14 -0.47
N VAL A 37 4.95 9.37 -0.85
CA VAL A 37 6.30 9.93 -0.66
C VAL A 37 6.50 10.47 0.75
N GLU A 38 5.48 11.09 1.33
CA GLU A 38 5.54 11.68 2.67
C GLU A 38 5.63 10.61 3.76
N LEU A 39 4.80 9.56 3.66
CA LEU A 39 4.65 8.53 4.71
C LEU A 39 5.38 7.23 4.34
N ALA A 40 6.42 7.33 3.51
CA ALA A 40 7.19 6.18 3.07
C ALA A 40 7.85 5.50 4.28
N LEU A 41 7.74 4.17 4.36
CA LEU A 41 8.28 3.35 5.45
C LEU A 41 7.63 3.58 6.83
N GLU A 42 6.51 4.31 6.90
CA GLU A 42 5.75 4.55 8.14
C GLU A 42 4.53 3.63 8.32
N SER A 43 4.52 2.47 7.63
CA SER A 43 3.46 1.45 7.71
C SER A 43 2.06 1.85 7.19
N GLU A 44 1.91 2.99 6.54
CA GLU A 44 0.61 3.48 6.05
C GLU A 44 0.18 2.88 4.70
N ARG A 45 1.14 2.61 3.82
CA ARG A 45 0.88 2.36 2.39
C ARG A 45 -0.10 1.21 2.13
N PHE A 46 0.02 0.11 2.87
CA PHE A 46 -0.85 -1.05 2.67
C PHE A 46 -2.31 -0.73 3.02
N PHE A 47 -2.54 -0.12 4.19
CA PHE A 47 -3.88 0.23 4.65
C PHE A 47 -4.55 1.25 3.73
N ASP A 48 -3.79 2.21 3.21
CA ASP A 48 -4.27 3.16 2.21
C ASP A 48 -4.76 2.47 0.93
N LEU A 49 -3.99 1.52 0.39
CA LEU A 49 -4.35 0.77 -0.80
C LEU A 49 -5.62 -0.08 -0.59
N VAL A 50 -5.76 -0.71 0.58
CA VAL A 50 -6.98 -1.46 0.93
C VAL A 50 -8.18 -0.52 1.03
N ARG A 51 -8.04 0.61 1.73
CA ARG A 51 -9.11 1.61 1.90
C ARG A 51 -9.58 2.20 0.56
N TRP A 52 -8.68 2.37 -0.40
CA TRP A 52 -9.02 2.83 -1.75
C TRP A 52 -9.51 1.73 -2.69
N GLY A 53 -9.45 0.45 -2.28
CA GLY A 53 -9.89 -0.68 -3.11
C GLY A 53 -8.92 -1.05 -4.25
N GLU A 54 -7.66 -0.61 -4.16
CA GLU A 54 -6.66 -0.70 -5.23
C GLU A 54 -5.50 -1.66 -4.90
N ALA A 55 -5.53 -2.31 -3.74
CA ALA A 55 -4.45 -3.19 -3.27
C ALA A 55 -4.09 -4.30 -4.28
N ALA A 56 -5.07 -5.01 -4.80
CA ALA A 56 -4.82 -6.10 -5.76
C ALA A 56 -4.19 -5.62 -7.07
N GLU A 57 -4.61 -4.46 -7.58
CA GLU A 57 -4.05 -3.90 -8.82
C GLU A 57 -2.60 -3.44 -8.61
N VAL A 58 -2.37 -2.64 -7.55
CA VAL A 58 -1.07 -2.03 -7.29
C VAL A 58 -0.03 -3.08 -6.86
N LEU A 59 -0.38 -4.02 -5.99
CA LEU A 59 0.57 -5.01 -5.49
C LEU A 59 0.94 -6.07 -6.54
N ASN A 60 -0.02 -6.55 -7.34
CA ASN A 60 0.31 -7.50 -8.41
C ASN A 60 1.16 -6.85 -9.50
N LYS A 61 0.92 -5.57 -9.83
CA LYS A 61 1.78 -4.81 -10.72
C LYS A 61 3.22 -4.72 -10.16
N PHE A 62 3.35 -4.34 -8.89
CA PHE A 62 4.65 -4.27 -8.21
C PHE A 62 5.38 -5.62 -8.21
N TYR A 63 4.70 -6.73 -7.90
CA TYR A 63 5.32 -8.06 -7.92
C TYR A 63 5.83 -8.44 -9.31
N ALA A 64 5.06 -8.13 -10.36
CA ALA A 64 5.47 -8.41 -11.75
C ALA A 64 6.67 -7.56 -12.19
N GLU A 65 6.73 -6.29 -11.78
CA GLU A 65 7.83 -5.38 -12.08
C GLU A 65 9.12 -5.79 -11.33
N GLU A 66 9.01 -6.20 -10.07
CA GLU A 66 10.17 -6.53 -9.22
C GLU A 66 10.67 -7.98 -9.38
N ALA A 67 9.90 -8.88 -9.99
CA ALA A 67 10.25 -10.29 -10.11
C ALA A 67 11.61 -10.55 -10.80
N ALA A 68 12.03 -9.65 -11.70
CA ALA A 68 13.32 -9.73 -12.37
C ALA A 68 14.50 -9.32 -11.46
N ASP A 69 14.26 -8.37 -10.55
CA ASP A 69 15.29 -7.78 -9.68
C ASP A 69 15.37 -8.48 -8.32
N CYS A 70 14.27 -9.07 -7.86
CA CYS A 70 14.18 -9.77 -6.58
C CYS A 70 13.37 -11.07 -6.70
N THR A 71 14.08 -12.19 -6.62
CA THR A 71 13.53 -13.55 -6.83
C THR A 71 12.47 -13.98 -5.81
N ILE A 72 12.34 -13.27 -4.68
CA ILE A 72 11.26 -13.52 -3.72
C ILE A 72 9.88 -13.23 -4.33
N TYR A 73 9.81 -12.36 -5.35
CA TYR A 73 8.56 -11.97 -6.01
C TYR A 73 8.20 -12.83 -7.22
N THR A 74 9.05 -13.76 -7.66
CA THR A 74 8.82 -14.57 -8.89
C THR A 74 7.45 -15.25 -8.93
N ASN A 75 6.94 -15.69 -7.78
CA ASN A 75 5.62 -16.33 -7.65
C ASN A 75 4.67 -15.56 -6.73
N ALA A 76 4.98 -14.29 -6.41
CA ALA A 76 4.14 -13.48 -5.55
C ALA A 76 2.83 -13.13 -6.25
N SER A 77 1.73 -13.19 -5.50
CA SER A 77 0.41 -12.82 -6.00
C SER A 77 -0.46 -12.31 -4.86
N PHE A 78 -1.35 -11.38 -5.18
CA PHE A 78 -2.38 -10.85 -4.31
C PHE A 78 -3.75 -11.23 -4.85
N THR A 79 -4.52 -11.97 -4.05
CA THR A 79 -5.89 -12.38 -4.35
C THR A 79 -6.88 -11.38 -3.77
N LYS A 80 -7.65 -10.73 -4.66
CA LYS A 80 -8.71 -9.79 -4.27
C LYS A 80 -9.81 -10.51 -3.47
N ASN A 81 -10.39 -9.83 -2.48
CA ASN A 81 -11.39 -10.34 -1.54
C ASN A 81 -10.87 -11.52 -0.69
N LYS A 82 -9.57 -11.50 -0.36
CA LYS A 82 -8.91 -12.45 0.53
C LYS A 82 -7.77 -11.78 1.27
N ASN A 83 -6.77 -11.27 0.54
CA ASN A 83 -5.51 -10.80 1.12
C ASN A 83 -5.53 -9.38 1.68
N GLU A 84 -6.66 -8.67 1.61
CA GLU A 84 -6.84 -7.33 2.17
C GLU A 84 -6.75 -7.30 3.70
N TYR A 85 -7.06 -8.42 4.35
CA TYR A 85 -7.02 -8.57 5.80
C TYR A 85 -6.31 -9.86 6.19
N LEU A 86 -5.67 -9.83 7.36
CA LEU A 86 -5.13 -11.05 7.96
C LEU A 86 -6.28 -11.99 8.33
N PRO A 87 -6.09 -13.32 8.19
CA PRO A 87 -7.12 -14.28 8.59
C PRO A 87 -7.33 -14.23 10.10
N ILE A 88 -8.56 -14.48 10.55
CA ILE A 88 -8.82 -14.68 11.97
C ILE A 88 -8.05 -15.94 12.41
N PRO A 89 -7.25 -15.87 13.49
CA PRO A 89 -6.44 -17.00 13.93
C PRO A 89 -7.30 -18.23 14.21
N PHE A 90 -6.90 -19.39 13.67
CA PHE A 90 -7.64 -20.64 13.82
C PHE A 90 -7.91 -21.03 15.28
N ALA A 91 -6.94 -20.79 16.17
CA ALA A 91 -7.10 -21.06 17.60
C ALA A 91 -8.29 -20.29 18.21
N GLN A 92 -8.52 -19.04 17.78
CA GLN A 92 -9.65 -18.23 18.23
C GLN A 92 -10.97 -18.74 17.64
N MET A 93 -10.97 -19.13 16.36
CA MET A 93 -12.13 -19.76 15.72
C MET A 93 -12.57 -21.03 16.48
N SER A 94 -11.62 -21.92 16.76
CA SER A 94 -11.85 -23.18 17.48
C SER A 94 -12.37 -22.96 18.90
N ALA A 95 -11.76 -22.03 19.65
CA ALA A 95 -12.16 -21.72 21.02
C ALA A 95 -13.52 -21.00 21.13
N SER A 96 -13.99 -20.37 20.05
CA SER A 96 -15.24 -19.59 20.06
C SER A 96 -16.53 -20.42 20.09
N ASN A 97 -16.44 -21.75 19.91
CA ASN A 97 -17.59 -22.65 19.76
C ASN A 97 -18.58 -22.18 18.67
N GLY A 98 -18.05 -21.70 17.54
CA GLY A 98 -18.84 -21.25 16.39
C GLY A 98 -19.38 -19.82 16.49
N ASN A 99 -19.01 -19.05 17.52
CA ASN A 99 -19.42 -17.64 17.64
C ASN A 99 -18.59 -16.70 16.75
N TYR A 100 -17.39 -17.11 16.33
CA TYR A 100 -16.58 -16.34 15.39
C TYR A 100 -16.82 -16.83 13.95
N THR A 101 -16.86 -15.89 13.00
CA THR A 101 -16.98 -16.15 11.56
C THR A 101 -15.71 -15.70 10.88
N GLN A 102 -15.14 -16.53 10.00
CA GLN A 102 -13.92 -16.21 9.28
C GLN A 102 -14.14 -15.07 8.26
N ASN A 103 -13.05 -14.36 7.94
CA ASN A 103 -13.01 -13.39 6.84
C ASN A 103 -13.34 -14.04 5.48
N CYS A 104 -13.72 -13.20 4.51
CA CYS A 104 -13.94 -13.64 3.13
C CYS A 104 -12.65 -14.19 2.47
N GLY A 105 -12.82 -14.97 1.40
CA GLY A 105 -11.71 -15.49 0.61
C GLY A 105 -11.38 -16.97 0.81
N ASN A 106 -12.30 -17.75 1.38
CA ASN A 106 -12.18 -19.20 1.58
C ASN A 106 -10.83 -19.58 2.19
N TRP A 107 -10.63 -19.14 3.43
CA TRP A 107 -9.48 -19.49 4.26
C TRP A 107 -9.55 -20.92 4.76
#